data_AF-A0AAV6IKS8-F1
#
_entry.id   AF-A0AAV6IKS8-F1
#
_cell.length_a   1.000
_cell.length_b   1.000
_cell.length_c   1.000
_cell.angle_alpha   90.00
_cell.angle_beta   90.00
_cell.angle_gamma   90.00
#
_symmetry.space_group_name_H-M   'P 1'
#
loop_
_entity.id
_entity.type
_entity.pdbx_description
1 polymer ?
#
loop_
_entity_poly.entity_id
_entity_poly.type
_entity_poly.pdbx_seq_one_letter_code
_entity_poly.pdbx_strand_id
1 'polypeptide(L)'
;MVDLDQEETSPPTTANMSAKNKDLLSTAMKRTSDWISSQEIPSDVTVHAGGTPFPLHKFPLVAKCGYIRQLVSESSDADLSTIELPDIPGGAEAFELAAKFCYGINFEISTENIAMLRCVSEYLEMTEDYSVGNLVGRTESYLNEVALRSLSGAISILLISESLLPMAETVKLVSRCIDTIAYMACKDTQFSMSGSDSCIEGLNSSSSGSQLKPPIVDWWVEDLTVLRIDIFQRVLIAMMARGFKQYALGPILMLYAQQSLRGLEIFGKRRKKIEPRQEHEKRVVLETIVSLLPREKNAMSVSFLSMLLRAAIYLETTVACRLELERRMGLQLGQAVLDDLLVPSFSFTGDTVFDVDAVQRIMVNYLECETDGSRLGYGGEDDFFSPPPSDTERVGRLMESYLAEIASDRNLSVSKFISLGELVPEQSRVTEDGMYRAIDIYLKAHPNLSDLERKKVCSVMDCQKLSREACAHAAHNDRLPVQTVVQVLYYEQQRLREAVNGSESPAPPPHTANLYTTTTDSHPVPDELSALRRENQDLKFELLKMKTKLKEIENPAGDKSAIGSPSRSPLPSYDKPPLPRKSFIGSVSKKLGRLYPFVRDGAAPPKGRTKPPKDRRHSVS
;
A
#
# COMPACT_ATOMS: atom_id res chain seq x y z
N MET A 1 -25.51 -36.01 44.88
CA MET A 1 -25.53 -36.62 43.53
C MET A 1 -25.45 -35.47 42.54
N VAL A 2 -24.26 -35.28 41.94
CA VAL A 2 -23.95 -34.56 40.67
C VAL A 2 -24.20 -33.03 40.69
N ASP A 3 -23.15 -32.22 40.88
CA ASP A 3 -22.26 -31.55 39.90
C ASP A 3 -22.90 -30.38 39.13
N LEU A 4 -22.19 -29.25 39.12
CA LEU A 4 -22.09 -28.29 38.01
C LEU A 4 -20.92 -27.32 38.28
N ASP A 5 -19.80 -27.61 37.62
CA ASP A 5 -18.59 -26.77 37.56
C ASP A 5 -18.82 -25.51 36.71
N GLN A 6 -18.28 -24.38 37.19
CA GLN A 6 -18.05 -23.16 36.42
C GLN A 6 -16.54 -23.01 36.19
N GLU A 7 -16.09 -23.26 34.95
CA GLU A 7 -14.77 -22.87 34.45
C GLU A 7 -14.83 -21.45 33.89
N GLU A 8 -14.22 -20.49 34.59
CA GLU A 8 -13.81 -19.20 34.02
C GLU A 8 -12.52 -19.37 33.21
N THR A 9 -12.57 -19.03 31.93
CA THR A 9 -11.41 -19.04 31.03
C THR A 9 -10.75 -17.65 31.00
N SER A 10 -9.62 -17.51 31.67
CA SER A 10 -8.71 -16.35 31.61
C SER A 10 -7.89 -16.32 30.30
N PRO A 11 -7.47 -15.14 29.79
CA PRO A 11 -6.78 -15.04 28.51
C PRO A 11 -5.33 -15.58 28.56
N PRO A 12 -4.83 -16.27 27.50
CA PRO A 12 -3.56 -16.95 27.52
C PRO A 12 -2.47 -16.07 26.89
N THR A 13 -1.83 -15.17 27.65
CA THR A 13 -0.62 -14.50 27.11
C THR A 13 0.38 -14.06 28.19
N THR A 14 -0.09 -13.54 29.33
CA THR A 14 0.79 -13.13 30.44
C THR A 14 1.22 -14.29 31.33
N ALA A 15 0.33 -15.26 31.59
CA ALA A 15 0.63 -16.44 32.37
C ALA A 15 1.67 -17.37 31.70
N ASN A 16 1.61 -17.50 30.37
CA ASN A 16 2.56 -18.33 29.61
C ASN A 16 3.97 -17.72 29.52
N MET A 17 4.10 -16.39 29.50
CA MET A 17 5.42 -15.74 29.58
C MET A 17 6.01 -15.80 30.99
N SER A 18 5.17 -15.65 32.03
CA SER A 18 5.58 -15.82 33.43
C SER A 18 6.02 -17.26 33.73
N ALA A 19 5.32 -18.25 33.20
CA ALA A 19 5.67 -19.66 33.34
C ALA A 19 6.97 -20.01 32.59
N LYS A 20 7.11 -19.60 31.32
CA LYS A 20 8.36 -19.78 30.56
C LYS A 20 9.56 -19.11 31.22
N ASN A 21 9.40 -17.90 31.75
CA ASN A 21 10.46 -17.23 32.50
C ASN A 21 10.81 -18.00 33.77
N LYS A 22 9.84 -18.46 34.55
CA LYS A 22 10.09 -19.28 35.75
C LYS A 22 10.81 -20.60 35.43
N ASP A 23 10.44 -21.25 34.33
CA ASP A 23 11.09 -22.48 33.87
C ASP A 23 12.54 -22.23 33.43
N LEU A 24 12.78 -21.17 32.64
CA LEU A 24 14.13 -20.75 32.24
C LEU A 24 14.99 -20.40 33.46
N LEU A 25 14.45 -19.64 34.43
CA LEU A 25 15.10 -19.26 35.68
C LEU A 25 15.50 -20.50 36.51
N SER A 26 14.58 -21.46 36.67
CA SER A 26 14.86 -22.71 37.42
C SER A 26 15.92 -23.58 36.74
N THR A 27 15.97 -23.55 35.40
CA THR A 27 16.93 -24.35 34.64
C THR A 27 18.33 -23.73 34.66
N ALA A 28 18.44 -22.39 34.60
CA ALA A 28 19.69 -21.66 34.72
C ALA A 28 20.39 -21.91 36.08
N MET A 29 19.61 -21.86 37.17
CA MET A 29 20.08 -22.21 38.51
C MET A 29 20.62 -23.64 38.57
N LYS A 30 19.80 -24.61 38.14
CA LYS A 30 20.16 -26.02 38.21
C LYS A 30 21.44 -26.32 37.44
N ARG A 31 21.56 -25.80 36.21
CA ARG A 31 22.79 -25.93 35.39
C ARG A 31 24.00 -25.36 36.12
N THR A 32 23.84 -24.20 36.75
CA THR A 32 24.94 -23.51 37.45
C THR A 32 25.38 -24.29 38.68
N SER A 33 24.44 -24.75 39.49
CA SER A 33 24.71 -25.58 40.67
C SER A 33 25.35 -26.92 40.31
N ASP A 34 24.95 -27.57 39.21
CA ASP A 34 25.46 -28.89 38.81
C ASP A 34 26.96 -28.85 38.49
N TRP A 35 27.48 -27.80 37.84
CA TRP A 35 28.91 -27.71 37.52
C TRP A 35 29.73 -27.10 38.67
N ILE A 36 29.17 -26.23 39.51
CA ILE A 36 29.86 -25.71 40.70
C ILE A 36 30.06 -26.81 41.74
N SER A 37 29.04 -27.67 41.92
CA SER A 37 29.09 -28.80 42.86
C SER A 37 30.14 -29.86 42.49
N SER A 38 30.66 -29.85 41.26
CA SER A 38 31.74 -30.74 40.83
C SER A 38 33.12 -30.39 41.42
N GLN A 39 33.25 -29.25 42.11
CA GLN A 39 34.54 -28.73 42.61
C GLN A 39 34.89 -29.14 44.06
N GLU A 40 34.07 -29.95 44.74
CA GLU A 40 34.25 -30.42 46.14
C GLU A 40 34.48 -29.32 47.21
N ILE A 41 34.35 -28.04 46.85
CA ILE A 41 34.53 -26.88 47.72
C ILE A 41 33.16 -26.22 47.96
N PRO A 42 32.81 -25.86 49.21
CA PRO A 42 31.56 -25.16 49.49
C PRO A 42 31.59 -23.71 48.96
N SER A 43 30.45 -23.24 48.44
CA SER A 43 30.28 -21.85 48.02
C SER A 43 30.45 -20.88 49.20
N ASP A 44 31.18 -19.78 48.99
CA ASP A 44 31.46 -18.75 50.00
C ASP A 44 30.68 -17.43 49.75
N VAL A 45 29.87 -17.38 48.69
CA VAL A 45 28.98 -16.27 48.38
C VAL A 45 27.75 -16.74 47.59
N THR A 46 26.59 -16.14 47.83
CA THR A 46 25.38 -16.30 47.03
C THR A 46 25.08 -14.99 46.31
N VAL A 47 25.08 -15.00 44.98
CA VAL A 47 24.72 -13.83 44.18
C VAL A 47 23.26 -13.94 43.74
N HIS A 48 22.43 -12.97 44.10
CA HIS A 48 21.04 -12.86 43.67
C HIS A 48 20.96 -11.97 42.42
N ALA A 49 20.98 -12.58 41.23
CA ALA A 49 20.90 -11.88 39.95
C ALA A 49 19.46 -11.90 39.42
N GLY A 50 18.82 -10.72 39.31
CA GLY A 50 17.40 -10.62 38.90
C GLY A 50 16.45 -11.43 39.80
N GLY A 51 16.79 -11.55 41.10
CA GLY A 51 16.05 -12.36 42.07
C GLY A 51 16.38 -13.85 42.08
N THR A 52 17.25 -14.33 41.19
CA THR A 52 17.68 -15.73 41.12
C THR A 52 18.98 -15.95 41.91
N PRO A 53 19.01 -16.87 42.90
CA PRO A 53 20.20 -17.11 43.69
C PRO A 53 21.20 -18.03 42.98
N PHE A 54 22.48 -17.64 43.02
CA PHE A 54 23.61 -18.39 42.48
C PHE A 54 24.65 -18.61 43.58
N PRO A 55 24.72 -19.82 44.18
CA PRO A 55 25.78 -20.17 45.12
C PRO A 55 27.10 -20.31 44.35
N LEU A 56 28.08 -19.46 44.63
CA LEU A 56 29.31 -19.24 43.86
C LEU A 56 30.52 -19.09 44.80
N HIS A 57 31.68 -18.82 44.21
CA HIS A 57 32.95 -18.57 44.89
C HIS A 57 33.39 -17.12 44.64
N LYS A 58 33.79 -16.38 45.67
CA LYS A 58 34.24 -14.98 45.58
C LYS A 58 35.44 -14.86 44.65
N PHE A 59 36.43 -15.75 44.78
CA PHE A 59 37.69 -15.65 44.08
C PHE A 59 37.56 -15.59 42.54
N PRO A 60 36.87 -16.54 41.86
CA PRO A 60 36.63 -16.46 40.42
C PRO A 60 35.90 -15.18 39.98
N LEU A 61 34.96 -14.70 40.79
CA LEU A 61 34.18 -13.51 40.47
C LEU A 61 35.02 -12.24 40.58
N VAL A 62 35.66 -11.98 41.73
CA VAL A 62 36.45 -10.76 41.96
C VAL A 62 37.68 -10.70 41.06
N ALA A 63 38.17 -11.82 40.55
CA ALA A 63 39.28 -11.84 39.59
C ALA A 63 38.92 -11.16 38.26
N LYS A 64 37.65 -11.21 37.83
CA LYS A 64 37.22 -10.78 36.49
C LYS A 64 36.09 -9.74 36.48
N CYS A 65 35.38 -9.58 37.57
CA CYS A 65 34.24 -8.66 37.72
C CYS A 65 34.61 -7.51 38.65
N GLY A 66 34.75 -6.31 38.06
CA GLY A 66 35.12 -5.11 38.80
C GLY A 66 34.07 -4.67 39.81
N TYR A 67 32.81 -4.72 39.40
CA TYR A 67 31.69 -4.32 40.25
C TYR A 67 31.58 -5.22 41.48
N ILE A 68 31.67 -6.55 41.31
CA ILE A 68 31.66 -7.49 42.44
C ILE A 68 32.92 -7.32 43.31
N ARG A 69 34.10 -7.07 42.72
CA ARG A 69 35.31 -6.78 43.49
C ARG A 69 35.11 -5.55 44.38
N GLN A 70 34.51 -4.49 43.84
CA GLN A 70 34.21 -3.27 44.59
C GLN A 70 33.25 -3.57 45.75
N LEU A 71 32.12 -4.23 45.48
CA LEU A 71 31.13 -4.61 46.51
C LEU A 71 31.75 -5.45 47.64
N VAL A 72 32.61 -6.42 47.31
CA VAL A 72 33.30 -7.23 48.31
C VAL A 72 34.28 -6.39 49.12
N SER A 73 35.02 -5.47 48.48
CA SER A 73 36.02 -4.62 49.14
C SER A 73 35.42 -3.53 50.04
N GLU A 74 34.24 -3.01 49.69
CA GLU A 74 33.54 -1.96 50.44
C GLU A 74 32.67 -2.53 51.58
N SER A 75 32.46 -3.85 51.59
CA SER A 75 31.69 -4.50 52.64
C SER A 75 32.41 -4.43 53.99
N SER A 76 31.72 -3.92 55.01
CA SER A 76 32.21 -3.92 56.40
C SER A 76 32.10 -5.30 57.07
N ASP A 77 31.43 -6.23 56.40
CA ASP A 77 31.25 -7.62 56.83
C ASP A 77 32.37 -8.48 56.25
N ALA A 78 33.26 -8.96 57.12
CA ALA A 78 34.35 -9.86 56.73
C ALA A 78 33.84 -11.15 56.05
N ASP A 79 32.58 -11.51 56.34
CA ASP A 79 31.91 -12.71 55.84
C ASP A 79 30.72 -12.38 54.92
N LEU A 80 30.83 -11.34 54.06
CA LEU A 80 29.80 -11.01 53.07
C LEU A 80 29.36 -12.26 52.30
N SER A 81 28.20 -12.81 52.63
CA SER A 81 27.73 -14.10 52.12
C SER A 81 26.71 -13.95 51.00
N THR A 82 26.22 -12.72 50.78
CA THR A 82 25.14 -12.44 49.82
C THR A 82 25.44 -11.16 49.04
N ILE A 83 25.25 -11.19 47.73
CA ILE A 83 25.34 -10.03 46.82
C ILE A 83 24.03 -9.90 46.05
N GLU A 84 23.44 -8.71 46.01
CA GLU A 84 22.19 -8.46 45.28
C GLU A 84 22.43 -7.66 44.00
N LEU A 85 21.94 -8.18 42.87
CA LEU A 85 22.01 -7.56 41.55
C LEU A 85 20.60 -7.54 40.91
N PRO A 86 19.65 -6.74 41.43
CA PRO A 86 18.26 -6.76 40.98
C PRO A 86 18.10 -6.28 39.53
N ASP A 87 18.86 -5.25 39.13
CA ASP A 87 18.73 -4.58 37.82
C ASP A 87 19.74 -5.07 36.77
N ILE A 88 20.22 -6.31 36.91
CA ILE A 88 21.22 -6.85 36.00
C ILE A 88 20.65 -7.00 34.57
N PRO A 89 21.29 -6.40 33.54
CA PRO A 89 20.77 -6.43 32.17
C PRO A 89 20.78 -7.86 31.63
N GLY A 90 19.64 -8.29 31.07
CA GLY A 90 19.43 -9.66 30.60
C GLY A 90 19.15 -10.69 31.71
N GLY A 91 19.06 -10.24 32.97
CA GLY A 91 18.63 -11.06 34.09
C GLY A 91 19.60 -12.21 34.44
N ALA A 92 19.03 -13.26 35.02
CA ALA A 92 19.77 -14.42 35.52
C ALA A 92 20.53 -15.17 34.40
N GLU A 93 19.98 -15.22 33.19
CA GLU A 93 20.62 -15.90 32.04
C GLU A 93 21.92 -15.20 31.64
N ALA A 94 21.90 -13.86 31.59
CA ALA A 94 23.08 -13.05 31.32
C ALA A 94 24.16 -13.28 32.38
N PHE A 95 23.74 -13.30 33.64
CA PHE A 95 24.63 -13.52 34.77
C PHE A 95 25.22 -14.93 34.78
N GLU A 96 24.45 -15.96 34.44
CA GLU A 96 24.95 -17.33 34.31
C GLU A 96 26.12 -17.41 33.32
N LEU A 97 26.00 -16.77 32.16
CA LEU A 97 27.07 -16.74 31.15
C LEU A 97 28.29 -15.95 31.64
N ALA A 98 28.08 -14.81 32.30
CA ALA A 98 29.16 -14.04 32.92
C ALA A 98 29.87 -14.84 34.03
N ALA A 99 29.12 -15.57 34.85
CA ALA A 99 29.67 -16.44 35.88
C ALA A 99 30.46 -17.61 35.28
N LYS A 100 29.94 -18.28 34.24
CA LYS A 100 30.70 -19.29 33.48
C LYS A 100 32.02 -18.73 32.96
N PHE A 101 32.01 -17.51 32.42
CA PHE A 101 33.23 -16.83 31.99
C PHE A 101 34.21 -16.62 33.15
N CYS A 102 33.73 -16.18 34.32
CA CYS A 102 34.54 -16.00 35.51
C CYS A 102 35.29 -17.28 35.89
N TYR A 103 34.60 -18.41 35.84
CA TYR A 103 35.13 -19.75 36.13
C TYR A 103 35.95 -20.38 35.00
N GLY A 104 36.13 -19.69 33.86
CA GLY A 104 36.88 -20.22 32.72
C GLY A 104 36.14 -21.33 31.97
N ILE A 105 34.83 -21.42 32.14
CA ILE A 105 33.97 -22.34 31.39
C ILE A 105 33.71 -21.75 30.01
N ASN A 106 34.01 -22.55 29.00
CA ASN A 106 33.78 -22.16 27.62
C ASN A 106 32.29 -22.22 27.27
N PHE A 107 31.81 -21.19 26.58
CA PHE A 107 30.51 -21.16 25.92
C PHE A 107 30.67 -20.43 24.59
N GLU A 108 29.72 -20.64 23.68
CA GLU A 108 29.73 -20.01 22.37
C GLU A 108 29.15 -18.60 22.44
N ILE A 109 29.85 -17.64 21.84
CA ILE A 109 29.32 -16.28 21.62
C ILE A 109 28.67 -16.27 20.23
N SER A 110 27.40 -15.92 20.17
CA SER A 110 26.58 -15.92 18.96
C SER A 110 25.77 -14.63 18.83
N THR A 111 25.08 -14.42 17.70
CA THR A 111 24.16 -13.30 17.50
C THR A 111 22.98 -13.30 18.47
N GLU A 112 22.65 -14.45 19.07
CA GLU A 112 21.53 -14.61 20.00
C GLU A 112 21.87 -14.12 21.42
N ASN A 113 23.14 -14.22 21.84
CA ASN A 113 23.55 -13.87 23.20
C ASN A 113 24.48 -12.66 23.28
N ILE A 114 25.05 -12.20 22.17
CA ILE A 114 26.06 -11.13 22.17
C ILE A 114 25.55 -9.82 22.77
N ALA A 115 24.31 -9.43 22.49
CA ALA A 115 23.73 -8.19 23.02
C ALA A 115 23.66 -8.19 24.55
N MET A 116 23.17 -9.32 25.08
CA MET A 116 23.08 -9.58 26.51
C MET A 116 24.48 -9.62 27.14
N LEU A 117 25.42 -10.35 26.55
CA LEU A 117 26.80 -10.46 27.04
C LEU A 117 27.49 -9.11 27.09
N ARG A 118 27.31 -8.27 26.05
CA ARG A 118 27.90 -6.93 26.00
C ARG A 118 27.34 -6.03 27.11
N CYS A 119 26.03 -6.08 27.36
CA CYS A 119 25.38 -5.28 28.38
C CYS A 119 25.76 -5.72 29.81
N VAL A 120 25.73 -7.03 30.09
CA VAL A 120 26.06 -7.56 31.42
C VAL A 120 27.54 -7.43 31.74
N SER A 121 28.42 -7.58 30.75
CA SER A 121 29.86 -7.39 30.95
C SER A 121 30.22 -5.94 31.23
N GLU A 122 29.51 -4.97 30.63
CA GLU A 122 29.65 -3.56 31.01
C GLU A 122 29.17 -3.32 32.44
N TYR A 123 27.97 -3.77 32.76
CA TYR A 123 27.36 -3.59 34.08
C TYR A 123 28.23 -4.17 35.21
N LEU A 124 28.86 -5.32 34.96
CA LEU A 124 29.74 -6.00 35.90
C LEU A 124 31.19 -5.49 35.86
N GLU A 125 31.49 -4.48 35.04
CA GLU A 125 32.83 -3.92 34.86
C GLU A 125 33.87 -5.01 34.52
N MET A 126 33.52 -5.91 33.61
CA MET A 126 34.38 -7.01 33.17
C MET A 126 35.37 -6.54 32.09
N THR A 127 36.23 -5.58 32.48
CA THR A 127 37.18 -4.88 31.60
C THR A 127 38.59 -5.49 31.65
N GLU A 128 39.46 -5.02 30.75
CA GLU A 128 40.88 -5.39 30.71
C GLU A 128 41.67 -4.97 31.97
N ASP A 129 41.13 -4.05 32.79
CA ASP A 129 41.75 -3.63 34.05
C ASP A 129 41.79 -4.75 35.10
N TYR A 130 40.91 -5.75 34.93
CA TYR A 130 40.76 -6.86 35.87
C TYR A 130 41.41 -8.16 35.36
N SER A 131 41.33 -8.42 34.05
CA SER A 131 41.88 -9.63 33.42
C SER A 131 42.16 -9.34 31.95
N VAL A 132 43.27 -9.87 31.43
CA VAL A 132 43.54 -9.81 29.99
C VAL A 132 42.50 -10.64 29.23
N GLY A 133 41.96 -10.09 28.14
CA GLY A 133 40.94 -10.73 27.31
C GLY A 133 39.61 -10.91 28.04
N ASN A 134 39.21 -9.92 28.84
CA ASN A 134 37.98 -9.97 29.62
C ASN A 134 36.73 -9.85 28.73
N LEU A 135 35.55 -10.05 29.32
CA LEU A 135 34.31 -10.24 28.58
C LEU A 135 33.90 -9.00 27.76
N VAL A 136 34.16 -7.78 28.24
CA VAL A 136 33.91 -6.56 27.43
C VAL A 136 34.75 -6.57 26.15
N GLY A 137 36.06 -6.82 26.25
CA GLY A 137 36.95 -6.88 25.09
C GLY A 137 36.54 -7.97 24.09
N ARG A 138 36.21 -9.16 24.58
CA ARG A 138 35.78 -10.29 23.73
C ARG A 138 34.47 -10.02 23.02
N THR A 139 33.49 -9.43 23.70
CA THR A 139 32.19 -9.10 23.09
C THR A 139 32.34 -7.98 22.08
N GLU A 140 33.19 -6.98 22.33
CA GLU A 140 33.51 -5.92 21.36
C GLU A 140 34.18 -6.46 20.08
N SER A 141 35.16 -7.37 20.21
CA SER A 141 35.76 -8.02 19.04
C SER A 141 34.71 -8.78 18.23
N TYR A 142 33.85 -9.58 18.87
CA TYR A 142 32.82 -10.34 18.16
C TYR A 142 31.81 -9.42 17.44
N LEU A 143 31.37 -8.34 18.08
CA LEU A 143 30.47 -7.36 17.47
C LEU A 143 31.10 -6.75 16.20
N ASN A 144 32.37 -6.34 16.27
CA ASN A 144 33.07 -5.67 15.18
C ASN A 144 33.51 -6.60 14.05
N GLU A 145 33.89 -7.84 14.36
CA GLU A 145 34.50 -8.76 13.41
C GLU A 145 33.49 -9.73 12.79
N VAL A 146 32.38 -10.00 13.49
CA VAL A 146 31.41 -11.03 13.08
C VAL A 146 30.00 -10.45 13.02
N ALA A 147 29.47 -9.99 14.15
CA ALA A 147 28.03 -9.77 14.31
C ALA A 147 27.50 -8.61 13.44
N LEU A 148 28.23 -7.50 13.39
CA LEU A 148 27.90 -6.30 12.60
C LEU A 148 28.51 -6.32 11.19
N ARG A 149 28.87 -7.51 10.68
CA ARG A 149 29.29 -7.71 9.28
C ARG A 149 28.17 -8.18 8.37
N SER A 150 26.97 -8.40 8.91
CA SER A 150 25.77 -8.73 8.13
C SER A 150 24.55 -7.93 8.57
N LEU A 151 23.63 -7.72 7.63
CA LEU A 151 22.40 -6.99 7.87
C LEU A 151 21.45 -7.74 8.82
N SER A 152 21.30 -9.05 8.59
CA SER A 152 20.52 -9.94 9.47
C SER A 152 21.09 -9.97 10.90
N GLY A 153 22.41 -10.01 11.05
CA GLY A 153 23.06 -9.91 12.36
C GLY A 153 22.77 -8.59 13.06
N ALA A 154 22.91 -7.46 12.35
CA ALA A 154 22.62 -6.13 12.91
C ALA A 154 21.14 -5.98 13.34
N ILE A 155 20.20 -6.48 12.53
CA ILE A 155 18.76 -6.46 12.85
C ILE A 155 18.45 -7.36 14.05
N SER A 156 18.99 -8.59 14.08
CA SER A 156 18.77 -9.53 15.18
C SER A 156 19.26 -8.96 16.52
N ILE A 157 20.45 -8.37 16.53
CA ILE A 157 21.03 -7.74 17.71
C ILE A 157 20.21 -6.51 18.14
N LEU A 158 19.73 -5.73 17.16
CA LEU A 158 18.89 -4.56 17.44
C LEU A 158 17.57 -4.95 18.12
N LEU A 159 16.93 -6.03 17.66
CA LEU A 159 15.71 -6.57 18.26
C LEU A 159 15.94 -7.03 19.71
N ILE A 160 17.03 -7.75 19.98
CA ILE A 160 17.38 -8.19 21.34
C ILE A 160 17.73 -7.00 22.23
N SER A 161 18.34 -5.95 21.67
CA SER A 161 18.74 -4.74 22.42
C SER A 161 17.54 -4.00 23.02
N GLU A 162 16.33 -4.16 22.48
CA GLU A 162 15.13 -3.51 22.98
C GLU A 162 14.77 -3.94 24.41
N SER A 163 15.01 -5.21 24.77
CA SER A 163 14.77 -5.72 26.12
C SER A 163 15.92 -5.42 27.11
N LEU A 164 17.00 -4.80 26.63
CA LEU A 164 18.22 -4.51 27.39
C LEU A 164 18.40 -3.01 27.65
N LEU A 165 17.39 -2.19 27.34
CA LEU A 165 17.38 -0.77 27.66
C LEU A 165 17.30 -0.54 29.19
N PRO A 166 17.99 0.47 29.74
CA PRO A 166 18.78 1.49 29.04
C PRO A 166 20.23 1.08 28.74
N MET A 167 20.71 -0.06 29.27
CA MET A 167 22.12 -0.46 29.16
C MET A 167 22.60 -0.59 27.71
N ALA A 168 21.76 -1.12 26.82
CA ALA A 168 22.08 -1.23 25.40
C ALA A 168 22.38 0.11 24.70
N GLU A 169 21.77 1.21 25.16
CA GLU A 169 22.11 2.57 24.68
C GLU A 169 23.41 3.07 25.30
N THR A 170 23.65 2.81 26.59
CA THR A 170 24.91 3.16 27.28
C THR A 170 26.12 2.57 26.56
N VAL A 171 26.05 1.29 26.16
CA VAL A 171 27.12 0.61 25.42
C VAL A 171 27.08 0.87 23.91
N LYS A 172 26.21 1.78 23.43
CA LYS A 172 26.04 2.18 22.03
C LYS A 172 25.67 1.03 21.08
N LEU A 173 25.07 -0.03 21.59
CA LEU A 173 24.71 -1.20 20.77
C LEU A 173 23.60 -0.83 19.77
N VAL A 174 22.57 -0.13 20.24
CA VAL A 174 21.44 0.32 19.42
C VAL A 174 21.91 1.22 18.26
N SER A 175 22.70 2.26 18.55
CA SER A 175 23.21 3.17 17.52
C SER A 175 24.12 2.46 16.51
N ARG A 176 24.99 1.54 16.97
CA ARG A 176 25.89 0.78 16.08
C ARG A 176 25.13 -0.17 15.15
N CYS A 177 24.06 -0.81 15.64
CA CYS A 177 23.20 -1.62 14.80
C CYS A 177 22.48 -0.78 13.74
N ILE A 178 21.87 0.34 14.15
CA ILE A 178 21.19 1.27 13.23
C ILE A 178 22.17 1.78 12.17
N ASP A 179 23.39 2.15 12.57
CA ASP A 179 24.43 2.64 11.69
C ASP A 179 24.89 1.59 10.68
N THR A 180 25.04 0.35 11.14
CA THR A 180 25.38 -0.81 10.30
C THR A 180 24.27 -1.09 9.28
N ILE A 181 23.02 -1.13 9.72
CA ILE A 181 21.84 -1.34 8.86
C ILE A 181 21.80 -0.27 7.77
N ALA A 182 21.91 1.00 8.16
CA ALA A 182 21.86 2.12 7.25
C ALA A 182 23.03 2.10 6.25
N TYR A 183 24.25 1.77 6.70
CA TYR A 183 25.42 1.63 5.83
C TYR A 183 25.23 0.52 4.79
N MET A 184 24.76 -0.66 5.21
CA MET A 184 24.55 -1.80 4.31
C MET A 184 23.45 -1.52 3.28
N ALA A 185 22.30 -1.02 3.71
CA ALA A 185 21.19 -0.68 2.81
C ALA A 185 21.57 0.39 1.77
N CYS A 186 22.39 1.38 2.15
CA CYS A 186 22.89 2.40 1.22
C CYS A 186 23.95 1.86 0.26
N LYS A 187 24.79 0.90 0.70
CA LYS A 187 25.81 0.29 -0.15
C LYS A 187 25.18 -0.56 -1.25
N ASP A 188 24.23 -1.44 -0.90
CA ASP A 188 23.64 -2.38 -1.85
C ASP A 188 22.76 -1.69 -2.91
N THR A 189 22.12 -0.57 -2.54
CA THR A 189 21.34 0.26 -3.48
C THR A 189 22.21 1.01 -4.49
N GLN A 190 23.46 1.38 -4.14
CA GLN A 190 24.41 1.99 -5.07
C GLN A 190 24.90 1.00 -6.14
N PHE A 191 25.15 -0.27 -5.76
CA PHE A 191 25.56 -1.31 -6.71
C PHE A 191 24.43 -1.75 -7.63
N SER A 192 23.20 -1.83 -7.14
CA SER A 192 22.04 -2.24 -7.94
C SER A 192 21.62 -1.17 -8.98
N MET A 193 21.93 0.11 -8.75
CA MET A 193 21.51 1.22 -9.62
C MET A 193 22.61 1.74 -10.55
N SER A 194 23.89 1.44 -10.30
CA SER A 194 25.00 1.84 -11.18
C SER A 194 25.07 1.03 -12.48
N GLY A 195 24.24 0.00 -12.66
CA GLY A 195 24.20 -0.82 -13.88
C GLY A 195 23.35 -0.25 -15.03
N SER A 196 22.77 0.96 -14.91
CA SER A 196 21.83 1.49 -15.91
C SER A 196 22.32 2.73 -16.68
N ASP A 197 23.55 3.22 -16.45
CA ASP A 197 24.03 4.50 -17.02
C ASP A 197 25.18 4.38 -18.03
N SER A 198 25.40 3.20 -18.64
CA SER A 198 26.40 3.07 -19.71
C SER A 198 25.92 2.19 -20.85
N CYS A 199 25.18 2.76 -21.81
CA CYS A 199 25.01 2.24 -23.18
C CYS A 199 24.52 3.37 -24.12
N ILE A 200 25.39 4.33 -24.42
CA ILE A 200 25.33 5.07 -25.69
C ILE A 200 26.36 4.39 -26.60
N GLU A 201 25.92 4.06 -27.82
CA GLU A 201 26.64 3.43 -28.95
C GLU A 201 26.67 1.90 -29.04
N GLY A 202 25.98 1.37 -30.07
CA GLY A 202 26.09 -0.01 -30.52
C GLY A 202 24.82 -0.55 -31.17
N LEU A 203 24.66 -0.32 -32.47
CA LEU A 203 23.54 -0.73 -33.31
C LEU A 203 23.30 -2.26 -33.33
N ASN A 204 22.02 -2.63 -33.40
CA ASN A 204 21.46 -3.95 -33.77
C ASN A 204 21.47 -5.07 -32.73
N SER A 205 20.33 -5.30 -32.06
CA SER A 205 19.74 -6.65 -31.90
C SER A 205 18.30 -6.59 -31.42
N SER A 206 17.49 -7.46 -32.01
CA SER A 206 16.03 -7.45 -32.07
C SER A 206 15.35 -7.86 -30.76
N SER A 207 14.30 -7.09 -30.43
CA SER A 207 13.05 -7.50 -29.76
C SER A 207 13.05 -8.77 -28.89
N SER A 208 13.15 -8.56 -27.58
CA SER A 208 12.37 -9.30 -26.59
C SER A 208 12.11 -8.39 -25.40
N GLY A 209 10.82 -8.10 -25.16
CA GLY A 209 10.37 -7.15 -24.15
C GLY A 209 10.95 -7.50 -22.78
N SER A 210 11.80 -6.62 -22.27
CA SER A 210 12.11 -6.57 -20.85
C SER A 210 10.84 -6.15 -20.13
N GLN A 211 10.14 -7.12 -19.56
CA GLN A 211 9.33 -6.87 -18.38
C GLN A 211 10.21 -6.08 -17.42
N LEU A 212 9.83 -4.84 -17.13
CA LEU A 212 10.25 -4.11 -15.96
C LEU A 212 9.97 -5.03 -14.76
N LYS A 213 10.99 -5.77 -14.31
CA LYS A 213 10.92 -6.42 -13.00
C LYS A 213 10.70 -5.29 -11.99
N PRO A 214 9.73 -5.39 -11.08
CA PRO A 214 9.64 -4.44 -9.99
C PRO A 214 11.00 -4.41 -9.29
N PRO A 215 11.45 -3.24 -8.79
CA PRO A 215 12.71 -3.18 -8.04
C PRO A 215 12.62 -4.25 -6.97
N ILE A 216 13.62 -5.13 -6.97
CA ILE A 216 13.77 -6.23 -6.02
C ILE A 216 13.40 -5.65 -4.65
N VAL A 217 12.28 -6.10 -4.09
CA VAL A 217 12.01 -5.89 -2.67
C VAL A 217 13.10 -6.71 -2.02
N ASP A 218 14.17 -6.03 -1.64
CA ASP A 218 15.30 -6.69 -1.03
C ASP A 218 14.80 -7.46 0.18
N TRP A 219 15.30 -8.67 0.38
CA TRP A 219 14.88 -9.57 1.47
C TRP A 219 14.99 -8.89 2.85
N TRP A 220 15.85 -7.89 2.99
CA TRP A 220 16.02 -7.14 4.23
C TRP A 220 14.87 -6.20 4.57
N VAL A 221 14.03 -5.83 3.60
CA VAL A 221 12.87 -4.95 3.86
C VAL A 221 11.87 -5.65 4.77
N GLU A 222 11.68 -6.97 4.59
CA GLU A 222 10.85 -7.80 5.47
C GLU A 222 11.40 -7.82 6.90
N ASP A 223 12.72 -7.96 7.06
CA ASP A 223 13.41 -7.95 8.35
C ASP A 223 13.29 -6.60 9.08
N LEU A 224 13.09 -5.48 8.39
CA LEU A 224 12.82 -4.19 9.04
C LEU A 224 11.39 -4.07 9.57
N THR A 225 10.44 -4.84 9.05
CA THR A 225 9.02 -4.72 9.46
C THR A 225 8.72 -5.26 10.84
N VAL A 226 9.64 -6.03 11.43
CA VAL A 226 9.51 -6.53 12.81
C VAL A 226 9.97 -5.52 13.86
N LEU A 227 10.64 -4.43 13.46
CA LEU A 227 11.11 -3.39 14.36
C LEU A 227 9.93 -2.58 14.93
N ARG A 228 10.03 -2.20 16.21
CA ARG A 228 9.11 -1.21 16.80
C ARG A 228 9.23 0.12 16.05
N ILE A 229 8.14 0.90 16.02
CA ILE A 229 8.06 2.10 15.18
C ILE A 229 9.14 3.15 15.51
N ASP A 230 9.50 3.31 16.77
CA ASP A 230 10.55 4.21 17.23
C ASP A 230 11.92 3.82 16.67
N ILE A 231 12.24 2.52 16.66
CA ILE A 231 13.49 2.00 16.11
C ILE A 231 13.46 2.03 14.58
N PHE A 232 12.35 1.63 13.96
CA PHE A 232 12.15 1.70 12.51
C PHE A 232 12.34 3.13 11.98
N GLN A 233 11.76 4.13 12.67
CA GLN A 233 11.94 5.55 12.35
C GLN A 233 13.42 5.95 12.42
N ARG A 234 14.13 5.57 13.49
CA ARG A 234 15.57 5.87 13.63
C ARG A 234 16.40 5.23 12.52
N VAL A 235 16.08 4.00 12.12
CA VAL A 235 16.73 3.32 10.98
C VAL A 235 16.51 4.09 9.69
N LEU A 236 15.27 4.46 9.36
CA LEU A 236 15.00 5.22 8.12
C LEU A 236 15.67 6.60 8.11
N ILE A 237 15.71 7.29 9.26
CA ILE A 237 16.44 8.56 9.40
C ILE A 237 17.94 8.36 9.17
N ALA A 238 18.55 7.32 9.74
CA ALA A 238 19.95 7.00 9.55
C ALA A 238 20.28 6.60 8.09
N MET A 239 19.37 5.91 7.41
CA MET A 239 19.48 5.60 5.98
C MET A 239 19.45 6.88 5.13
N MET A 240 18.49 7.78 5.39
CA MET A 240 18.41 9.06 4.69
C MET A 240 19.67 9.91 4.92
N ALA A 241 20.18 9.95 6.15
CA ALA A 241 21.42 10.68 6.49
C ALA A 241 22.65 10.14 5.75
N ARG A 242 22.62 8.86 5.33
CA ARG A 242 23.67 8.22 4.52
C ARG A 242 23.43 8.29 3.01
N GLY A 243 22.41 9.02 2.57
CA GLY A 243 22.12 9.24 1.14
C GLY A 243 21.17 8.22 0.51
N PHE A 244 20.43 7.44 1.31
CA PHE A 244 19.34 6.62 0.79
C PHE A 244 18.28 7.51 0.15
N LYS A 245 17.90 7.20 -1.10
CA LYS A 245 17.02 8.05 -1.89
C LYS A 245 15.58 8.03 -1.33
N GLN A 246 14.96 9.19 -1.17
CA GLN A 246 13.64 9.29 -0.52
C GLN A 246 12.56 8.50 -1.26
N TYR A 247 12.51 8.56 -2.60
CA TYR A 247 11.53 7.77 -3.37
C TYR A 247 11.63 6.24 -3.12
N ALA A 248 12.81 5.74 -2.74
CA ALA A 248 13.02 4.32 -2.45
C ALA A 248 12.48 3.91 -1.07
N LEU A 249 12.11 4.87 -0.21
CA LEU A 249 11.42 4.59 1.05
C LEU A 249 9.98 4.12 0.84
N GLY A 250 9.37 4.46 -0.29
CA GLY A 250 7.96 4.18 -0.56
C GLY A 250 7.57 2.71 -0.38
N PRO A 251 8.26 1.76 -1.05
CA PRO A 251 8.02 0.33 -0.87
C PRO A 251 8.23 -0.16 0.57
N ILE A 252 9.25 0.37 1.28
CA ILE A 252 9.56 0.01 2.67
C ILE A 252 8.43 0.45 3.61
N LEU A 253 8.00 1.71 3.48
CA LEU A 253 6.90 2.27 4.25
C LEU A 253 5.58 1.58 3.94
N MET A 254 5.35 1.22 2.68
CA MET A 254 4.16 0.47 2.27
C MET A 254 4.12 -0.91 2.93
N LEU A 255 5.24 -1.64 2.93
CA LEU A 255 5.31 -2.95 3.56
C LEU A 255 5.13 -2.85 5.09
N TYR A 256 5.79 -1.87 5.72
CA TYR A 256 5.64 -1.63 7.15
C TYR A 256 4.20 -1.28 7.53
N ALA A 257 3.54 -0.39 6.76
CA ALA A 257 2.14 -0.04 6.94
C ALA A 257 1.22 -1.27 6.80
N GLN A 258 1.45 -2.09 5.76
CA GLN A 258 0.68 -3.31 5.53
C GLN A 258 0.84 -4.34 6.64
N GLN A 259 1.95 -4.37 7.37
CA GLN A 259 2.13 -5.28 8.50
C GLN A 259 1.53 -4.71 9.78
N SER A 260 1.84 -3.46 10.09
CA SER A 260 1.50 -2.80 11.36
C SER A 260 0.02 -2.38 11.47
N LEU A 261 -0.62 -2.06 10.35
CA LEU A 261 -2.03 -1.65 10.30
C LEU A 261 -2.99 -2.81 10.00
N ARG A 262 -2.50 -4.07 10.01
CA ARG A 262 -3.34 -5.27 9.83
C ARG A 262 -4.49 -5.33 10.85
N GLY A 263 -5.63 -5.84 10.39
CA GLY A 263 -6.83 -5.97 11.22
C GLY A 263 -7.64 -4.68 11.39
N LEU A 264 -7.24 -3.58 10.75
CA LEU A 264 -8.12 -2.41 10.63
C LEU A 264 -9.12 -2.61 9.50
N GLU A 265 -10.41 -2.51 9.81
CA GLU A 265 -11.49 -2.60 8.81
C GLU A 265 -11.80 -1.23 8.20
N ILE A 266 -10.79 -0.66 7.55
CA ILE A 266 -10.85 0.68 6.94
C ILE A 266 -11.76 0.77 5.71
N PHE A 267 -12.25 -0.36 5.21
CA PHE A 267 -13.23 -0.46 4.11
C PHE A 267 -14.66 -0.74 4.61
N GLY A 268 -14.84 -0.91 5.93
CA GLY A 268 -16.12 -1.23 6.53
C GLY A 268 -16.99 0.00 6.77
N LYS A 269 -18.31 -0.20 6.88
CA LYS A 269 -19.28 0.86 7.21
C LYS A 269 -19.37 1.17 8.72
N ARG A 270 -18.70 0.40 9.57
CA ARG A 270 -18.74 0.55 11.03
C ARG A 270 -17.37 0.31 11.62
N ARG A 271 -17.02 1.15 12.58
CA ARG A 271 -15.84 0.94 13.41
C ARG A 271 -16.06 -0.26 14.33
N LYS A 272 -15.12 -1.20 14.31
CA LYS A 272 -15.08 -2.29 15.29
C LYS A 272 -14.41 -1.77 16.56
N LYS A 273 -14.82 -2.30 17.71
CA LYS A 273 -14.11 -2.02 18.97
C LYS A 273 -12.72 -2.64 18.90
N ILE A 274 -11.70 -1.81 18.91
CA ILE A 274 -10.30 -2.18 19.11
C ILE A 274 -9.96 -1.89 20.57
N GLU A 275 -9.04 -2.66 21.14
CA GLU A 275 -8.50 -2.37 22.47
C GLU A 275 -7.83 -0.97 22.47
N PRO A 276 -8.10 -0.09 23.46
CA PRO A 276 -7.58 1.27 23.47
C PRO A 276 -6.06 1.38 23.33
N ARG A 277 -5.32 0.43 23.91
CA ARG A 277 -3.86 0.36 23.80
C ARG A 277 -3.41 0.07 22.37
N GLN A 278 -3.97 -0.97 21.75
CA GLN A 278 -3.65 -1.33 20.36
C GLN A 278 -4.06 -0.23 19.38
N GLU A 279 -5.18 0.45 19.65
CA GLU A 279 -5.60 1.61 18.87
C GLU A 279 -4.58 2.76 18.97
N HIS A 280 -4.12 3.06 20.18
CA HIS A 280 -3.08 4.07 20.39
C HIS A 280 -1.76 3.71 19.71
N GLU A 281 -1.29 2.47 19.84
CA GLU A 281 -0.09 1.98 19.18
C GLU A 281 -0.19 2.12 17.65
N LYS A 282 -1.32 1.72 17.04
CA LYS A 282 -1.56 1.89 15.60
C LYS A 282 -1.66 3.34 15.17
N ARG A 283 -2.21 4.22 16.00
CA ARG A 283 -2.26 5.67 15.75
C ARG A 283 -0.86 6.26 15.65
N VAL A 284 0.00 5.97 16.64
CA VAL A 284 1.40 6.42 16.66
C VAL A 284 2.17 5.89 15.44
N VAL A 285 1.96 4.62 15.10
CA VAL A 285 2.53 4.02 13.88
C VAL A 285 2.14 4.80 12.63
N LEU A 286 0.84 5.05 12.43
CA LEU A 286 0.35 5.72 11.24
C LEU A 286 0.88 7.16 11.12
N GLU A 287 0.86 7.93 12.22
CA GLU A 287 1.38 9.30 12.23
C GLU A 287 2.87 9.33 11.92
N THR A 288 3.64 8.37 12.44
CA THR A 288 5.06 8.24 12.16
C THR A 288 5.30 7.88 10.70
N ILE A 289 4.54 6.94 10.11
CA ILE A 289 4.61 6.61 8.68
C ILE A 289 4.37 7.86 7.83
N VAL A 290 3.32 8.64 8.13
CA VAL A 290 2.99 9.88 7.40
C VAL A 290 4.14 10.89 7.48
N SER A 291 4.79 11.02 8.64
CA SER A 291 5.94 11.91 8.82
C SER A 291 7.17 11.50 7.99
N LEU A 292 7.27 10.23 7.61
CA LEU A 292 8.39 9.66 6.86
C LEU A 292 8.11 9.53 5.35
N LEU A 293 6.88 9.82 4.89
CA LEU A 293 6.54 9.68 3.48
C LEU A 293 7.39 10.62 2.60
N PRO A 294 7.92 10.15 1.46
CA PRO A 294 8.76 10.94 0.56
C PRO A 294 8.06 12.22 0.10
N ARG A 295 8.80 13.33 -0.04
CA ARG A 295 8.18 14.63 -0.38
C ARG A 295 7.87 14.77 -1.86
N GLU A 296 8.51 13.99 -2.70
CA GLU A 296 8.38 14.08 -4.15
C GLU A 296 6.97 13.68 -4.62
N LYS A 297 6.44 14.43 -5.58
CA LYS A 297 5.20 14.09 -6.27
C LYS A 297 5.35 12.72 -6.94
N ASN A 298 4.30 11.90 -6.90
CA ASN A 298 4.26 10.54 -7.46
C ASN A 298 5.18 9.51 -6.80
N ALA A 299 5.82 9.83 -5.66
CA ALA A 299 6.61 8.83 -4.92
C ALA A 299 5.75 7.72 -4.29
N MET A 300 4.49 8.03 -3.98
CA MET A 300 3.51 7.10 -3.42
C MET A 300 2.25 7.09 -4.28
N SER A 301 1.66 5.89 -4.50
CA SER A 301 0.40 5.80 -5.23
C SER A 301 -0.75 6.47 -4.46
N VAL A 302 -1.71 7.03 -5.19
CA VAL A 302 -2.92 7.62 -4.57
C VAL A 302 -3.71 6.59 -3.79
N SER A 303 -3.74 5.34 -4.26
CA SER A 303 -4.37 4.23 -3.55
C SER A 303 -3.75 3.95 -2.18
N PHE A 304 -2.43 4.05 -2.06
CA PHE A 304 -1.76 3.90 -0.77
C PHE A 304 -2.04 5.09 0.15
N LEU A 305 -2.01 6.32 -0.38
CA LEU A 305 -2.39 7.51 0.40
C LEU A 305 -3.86 7.46 0.87
N SER A 306 -4.77 6.99 0.02
CA SER A 306 -6.18 6.76 0.37
C SER A 306 -6.31 5.73 1.48
N MET A 307 -5.57 4.61 1.40
CA MET A 307 -5.53 3.60 2.44
C MET A 307 -5.08 4.20 3.78
N LEU A 308 -4.03 5.01 3.79
CA LEU A 308 -3.56 5.72 4.98
C LEU A 308 -4.58 6.74 5.48
N LEU A 309 -5.27 7.48 4.60
CA LEU A 309 -6.30 8.46 4.99
C LEU A 309 -7.50 7.78 5.65
N ARG A 310 -7.96 6.66 5.09
CA ARG A 310 -9.03 5.85 5.70
C ARG A 310 -8.61 5.33 7.07
N ALA A 311 -7.37 4.86 7.22
CA ALA A 311 -6.82 4.47 8.51
C ALA A 311 -6.70 5.66 9.49
N ALA A 312 -6.34 6.84 8.99
CA ALA A 312 -6.13 8.04 9.78
C ALA A 312 -7.43 8.59 10.37
N ILE A 313 -8.53 8.49 9.62
CA ILE A 313 -9.88 8.81 10.10
C ILE A 313 -10.36 7.71 11.06
N TYR A 314 -10.18 6.43 10.71
CA TYR A 314 -10.57 5.31 11.58
C TYR A 314 -9.93 5.38 12.97
N LEU A 315 -8.64 5.70 13.04
CA LEU A 315 -7.86 5.78 14.27
C LEU A 315 -7.96 7.15 14.96
N GLU A 316 -8.68 8.12 14.41
CA GLU A 316 -8.74 9.49 14.94
C GLU A 316 -7.34 10.06 15.21
N THR A 317 -6.50 10.06 14.18
CA THR A 317 -5.16 10.69 14.23
C THR A 317 -5.25 12.20 14.40
N THR A 318 -4.11 12.87 14.55
CA THR A 318 -4.04 14.33 14.52
C THR A 318 -4.63 14.93 13.23
N VAL A 319 -5.20 16.12 13.33
CA VAL A 319 -5.71 16.87 12.17
C VAL A 319 -4.60 17.11 11.14
N ALA A 320 -3.39 17.43 11.59
CA ALA A 320 -2.22 17.64 10.73
C ALA A 320 -1.89 16.38 9.90
N CYS A 321 -1.96 15.19 10.48
CA CYS A 321 -1.75 13.93 9.77
C CYS A 321 -2.75 13.74 8.63
N ARG A 322 -4.05 14.00 8.86
CA ARG A 322 -5.09 13.88 7.84
C ARG A 322 -4.93 14.92 6.73
N LEU A 323 -4.71 16.19 7.10
CA LEU A 323 -4.53 17.27 6.12
C LEU A 323 -3.31 17.03 5.23
N GLU A 324 -2.21 16.49 5.77
CA GLU A 324 -1.02 16.17 4.96
C GLU A 324 -1.31 15.05 3.95
N LEU A 325 -2.10 14.05 4.31
CA LEU A 325 -2.53 12.99 3.38
C LEU A 325 -3.45 13.56 2.29
N GLU A 326 -4.45 14.36 2.67
CA GLU A 326 -5.37 15.02 1.74
C GLU A 326 -4.61 15.93 0.75
N ARG A 327 -3.64 16.71 1.23
CA ARG A 327 -2.76 17.56 0.42
C ARG A 327 -1.96 16.74 -0.59
N ARG A 328 -1.37 15.63 -0.15
CA ARG A 328 -0.59 14.73 -1.02
C ARG A 328 -1.45 14.01 -2.05
N MET A 329 -2.70 13.67 -1.72
CA MET A 329 -3.65 13.14 -2.70
C MET A 329 -4.01 14.20 -3.74
N GLY A 330 -4.27 15.44 -3.31
CA GLY A 330 -4.57 16.58 -4.19
C GLY A 330 -3.47 16.83 -5.22
N LEU A 331 -2.20 16.75 -4.81
CA LEU A 331 -1.04 16.94 -5.70
C LEU A 331 -0.97 15.99 -6.90
N GLN A 332 -1.64 14.85 -6.86
CA GLN A 332 -1.58 13.81 -7.89
C GLN A 332 -2.96 13.21 -8.19
N LEU A 333 -4.01 14.02 -8.00
CA LEU A 333 -5.40 13.59 -8.10
C LEU A 333 -5.75 13.01 -9.47
N GLY A 334 -5.12 13.48 -10.56
CA GLY A 334 -5.35 12.93 -11.90
C GLY A 334 -4.99 11.45 -12.04
N GLN A 335 -4.14 10.88 -11.17
CA GLN A 335 -3.80 9.45 -11.13
C GLN A 335 -4.78 8.61 -10.31
N ALA A 336 -5.67 9.22 -9.55
CA ALA A 336 -6.61 8.53 -8.69
C ALA A 336 -7.69 7.80 -9.49
N VAL A 337 -8.22 6.74 -8.91
CA VAL A 337 -9.46 6.10 -9.36
C VAL A 337 -10.60 6.42 -8.40
N LEU A 338 -11.85 6.17 -8.81
CA LEU A 338 -13.02 6.45 -7.98
C LEU A 338 -12.90 5.85 -6.58
N ASP A 339 -12.46 4.60 -6.46
CA ASP A 339 -12.32 3.94 -5.16
C ASP A 339 -11.41 4.74 -4.21
N ASP A 340 -10.33 5.36 -4.71
CA ASP A 340 -9.41 6.13 -3.88
C ASP A 340 -10.10 7.30 -3.15
N LEU A 341 -11.22 7.82 -3.70
CA LEU A 341 -12.00 8.90 -3.10
C LEU A 341 -13.17 8.41 -2.23
N LEU A 342 -13.50 7.12 -2.26
CA LEU A 342 -14.57 6.52 -1.45
C LEU A 342 -14.12 6.29 0.00
N VAL A 343 -13.80 7.37 0.69
CA VAL A 343 -13.37 7.40 2.09
C VAL A 343 -14.60 7.25 3.00
N PRO A 344 -14.73 6.17 3.80
CA PRO A 344 -15.89 5.99 4.67
C PRO A 344 -15.98 7.04 5.77
N SER A 345 -17.19 7.49 6.08
CA SER A 345 -17.47 8.26 7.30
C SER A 345 -17.59 7.29 8.48
N PHE A 346 -16.83 7.52 9.55
CA PHE A 346 -16.95 6.76 10.81
C PHE A 346 -17.77 7.50 11.89
N SER A 347 -18.58 8.48 11.47
CA SER A 347 -19.45 9.24 12.37
C SER A 347 -20.53 8.36 13.01
N PHE A 348 -20.75 8.54 14.32
CA PHE A 348 -21.80 7.83 15.07
C PHE A 348 -23.18 8.50 14.92
N THR A 349 -23.23 9.69 14.36
CA THR A 349 -24.40 10.59 14.22
C THR A 349 -25.35 10.19 13.09
N GLY A 350 -24.98 9.22 12.25
CA GLY A 350 -25.79 8.81 11.10
C GLY A 350 -25.66 9.77 9.91
N ASP A 351 -24.52 10.43 9.76
CA ASP A 351 -24.22 11.32 8.63
C ASP A 351 -23.98 10.51 7.33
N THR A 352 -23.49 11.19 6.29
CA THR A 352 -23.22 10.59 4.97
C THR A 352 -22.36 9.32 5.06
N VAL A 353 -22.56 8.39 4.12
CA VAL A 353 -21.80 7.13 4.04
C VAL A 353 -20.30 7.38 3.82
N PHE A 354 -19.98 8.45 3.08
CA PHE A 354 -18.61 8.86 2.77
C PHE A 354 -18.25 10.19 3.44
N ASP A 355 -16.96 10.39 3.71
CA ASP A 355 -16.40 11.66 4.18
C ASP A 355 -16.24 12.62 2.98
N VAL A 356 -17.32 13.33 2.71
CA VAL A 356 -17.42 14.34 1.64
C VAL A 356 -16.49 15.52 1.89
N ASP A 357 -16.27 15.88 3.16
CA ASP A 357 -15.47 17.05 3.54
C ASP A 357 -13.98 16.80 3.26
N ALA A 358 -13.50 15.56 3.45
CA ALA A 358 -12.15 15.15 3.05
C ALA A 358 -11.92 15.27 1.54
N VAL A 359 -12.87 14.79 0.72
CA VAL A 359 -12.74 14.88 -0.75
C VAL A 359 -12.82 16.33 -1.23
N GLN A 360 -13.65 17.16 -0.58
CA GLN A 360 -13.67 18.60 -0.84
C GLN A 360 -12.29 19.23 -0.59
N ARG A 361 -11.63 18.91 0.53
CA ARG A 361 -10.28 19.40 0.82
C ARG A 361 -9.23 18.87 -0.16
N ILE A 362 -9.32 17.61 -0.58
CA ILE A 362 -8.45 17.05 -1.63
C ILE A 362 -8.57 17.85 -2.93
N MET A 363 -9.80 18.17 -3.34
CA MET A 363 -10.06 18.95 -4.56
C MET A 363 -9.55 20.39 -4.45
N VAL A 364 -9.73 21.05 -3.30
CA VAL A 364 -9.17 22.39 -3.06
C VAL A 364 -7.64 22.38 -3.17
N ASN A 365 -6.97 21.40 -2.56
CA ASN A 365 -5.51 21.26 -2.67
C ASN A 365 -5.06 21.04 -4.13
N TYR A 366 -5.82 20.29 -4.93
CA TYR A 366 -5.54 20.13 -6.36
C TYR A 366 -5.60 21.47 -7.12
N LEU A 367 -6.66 22.25 -6.90
CA LEU A 367 -6.86 23.54 -7.56
C LEU A 367 -5.80 24.60 -7.17
N GLU A 368 -5.39 24.61 -5.90
CA GLU A 368 -4.30 25.48 -5.42
C GLU A 368 -2.99 25.15 -6.15
N CYS A 369 -2.69 23.87 -6.35
CA CYS A 369 -1.48 23.43 -7.04
C CYS A 369 -1.48 23.72 -8.54
N GLU A 370 -2.63 23.60 -9.21
CA GLU A 370 -2.78 23.98 -10.63
C GLU A 370 -2.49 25.47 -10.83
N THR A 371 -2.97 26.31 -9.91
CA THR A 371 -2.78 27.77 -9.97
C THR A 371 -1.31 28.18 -9.80
N ASP A 372 -0.57 27.49 -8.93
CA ASP A 372 0.86 27.72 -8.71
C ASP A 372 1.74 27.13 -9.82
N GLY A 373 1.38 25.96 -10.38
CA GLY A 373 2.09 25.32 -11.49
C GLY A 373 2.00 26.09 -12.80
N SER A 374 0.87 26.77 -13.05
CA SER A 374 0.67 27.62 -14.23
C SER A 374 1.53 28.90 -14.24
N ARG A 375 2.10 29.29 -13.09
CA ARG A 375 3.00 30.46 -12.98
C ARG A 375 4.46 30.18 -13.36
N LEU A 376 4.87 28.92 -13.52
CA LEU A 376 6.26 28.52 -13.77
C LEU A 376 6.51 27.77 -15.10
N GLY A 377 5.48 27.57 -15.93
CA GLY A 377 5.58 26.80 -17.17
C GLY A 377 5.58 27.65 -18.44
N TYR A 378 6.68 28.32 -18.75
CA TYR A 378 6.98 28.75 -20.13
C TYR A 378 8.00 27.78 -20.74
N GLY A 379 7.61 27.06 -21.81
CA GLY A 379 8.55 26.43 -22.73
C GLY A 379 8.09 25.08 -23.29
N GLY A 380 7.78 25.05 -24.59
CA GLY A 380 7.66 23.82 -25.37
C GLY A 380 6.63 23.90 -26.49
N GLU A 381 7.02 24.48 -27.63
CA GLU A 381 6.30 24.42 -28.89
C GLU A 381 6.30 22.98 -29.47
N ASP A 382 5.27 22.69 -30.27
CA ASP A 382 5.13 21.60 -31.25
C ASP A 382 5.09 20.12 -30.78
N ASP A 383 3.88 19.52 -30.82
CA ASP A 383 3.67 18.31 -31.64
C ASP A 383 2.18 18.07 -31.98
N PHE A 384 1.92 17.64 -33.22
CA PHE A 384 0.61 17.54 -33.87
C PHE A 384 -0.10 16.19 -33.60
N PHE A 385 -0.12 15.75 -32.34
CA PHE A 385 -0.88 14.57 -31.89
C PHE A 385 -1.98 14.99 -30.92
N SER A 386 -3.20 14.45 -31.06
CA SER A 386 -4.26 14.64 -30.07
C SER A 386 -3.72 14.32 -28.67
N PRO A 387 -3.58 15.31 -27.77
CA PRO A 387 -2.95 15.06 -26.49
C PRO A 387 -3.81 14.06 -25.69
N PRO A 388 -3.19 13.24 -24.82
CA PRO A 388 -3.96 12.53 -23.79
C PRO A 388 -4.83 13.53 -23.03
N PRO A 389 -5.98 13.11 -22.46
CA PRO A 389 -6.83 14.03 -21.71
C PRO A 389 -5.96 14.76 -20.70
N SER A 390 -6.07 16.09 -20.69
CA SER A 390 -5.34 16.92 -19.73
C SER A 390 -5.57 16.39 -18.32
N ASP A 391 -4.60 16.51 -17.42
CA ASP A 391 -4.74 16.04 -16.03
C ASP A 391 -6.04 16.58 -15.40
N THR A 392 -6.36 17.83 -15.74
CA THR A 392 -7.61 18.54 -15.44
C THR A 392 -8.87 17.81 -15.92
N GLU A 393 -8.94 17.31 -17.16
CA GLU A 393 -10.06 16.50 -17.65
C GLU A 393 -10.19 15.16 -16.93
N ARG A 394 -9.07 14.53 -16.56
CA ARG A 394 -9.10 13.26 -15.80
C ARG A 394 -9.70 13.49 -14.41
N VAL A 395 -9.28 14.56 -13.74
CA VAL A 395 -9.84 14.98 -12.45
C VAL A 395 -11.31 15.35 -12.59
N GLY A 396 -11.71 16.09 -13.63
CA GLY A 396 -13.11 16.42 -13.90
C GLY A 396 -14.00 15.18 -13.96
N ARG A 397 -13.63 14.19 -14.81
CA ARG A 397 -14.37 12.92 -14.93
C ARG A 397 -14.40 12.11 -13.63
N LEU A 398 -13.30 12.12 -12.87
CA LEU A 398 -13.22 11.46 -11.58
C LEU A 398 -14.22 12.10 -10.60
N MET A 399 -14.27 13.42 -10.53
CA MET A 399 -15.18 14.16 -9.66
C MET A 399 -16.65 14.01 -10.06
N GLU A 400 -16.97 13.99 -11.35
CA GLU A 400 -18.33 13.66 -11.82
C GLU A 400 -18.74 12.24 -11.44
N SER A 401 -17.81 11.28 -11.52
CA SER A 401 -18.05 9.90 -11.09
C SER A 401 -18.26 9.82 -9.58
N TYR A 402 -17.47 10.56 -8.80
CA TYR A 402 -17.62 10.67 -7.35
C TYR A 402 -18.95 11.31 -6.95
N LEU A 403 -19.32 12.44 -7.58
CA LEU A 403 -20.61 13.11 -7.38
C LEU A 403 -21.78 12.17 -7.66
N ALA A 404 -21.71 11.40 -8.75
CA ALA A 404 -22.74 10.43 -9.09
C ALA A 404 -22.86 9.30 -8.05
N GLU A 405 -21.74 8.84 -7.47
CA GLU A 405 -21.73 7.80 -6.44
C GLU A 405 -22.37 8.32 -5.13
N ILE A 406 -21.93 9.48 -4.64
CA ILE A 406 -22.45 10.06 -3.39
C ILE A 406 -23.87 10.61 -3.52
N ALA A 407 -24.33 10.92 -4.74
CA ALA A 407 -25.68 11.42 -5.01
C ALA A 407 -26.79 10.46 -4.55
N SER A 408 -26.47 9.16 -4.47
CA SER A 408 -27.41 8.13 -4.01
C SER A 408 -27.64 8.15 -2.49
N ASP A 409 -26.80 8.85 -1.73
CA ASP A 409 -26.88 8.96 -0.28
C ASP A 409 -27.96 9.98 0.13
N ARG A 410 -28.97 9.51 0.87
CA ARG A 410 -30.11 10.34 1.33
C ARG A 410 -29.74 11.35 2.40
N ASN A 411 -28.58 11.18 3.03
CA ASN A 411 -28.07 12.09 4.06
C ASN A 411 -27.21 13.21 3.46
N LEU A 412 -26.96 13.20 2.14
CA LEU A 412 -26.16 14.22 1.47
C LEU A 412 -26.96 15.52 1.32
N SER A 413 -26.53 16.56 2.02
CA SER A 413 -27.20 17.86 1.97
C SER A 413 -27.03 18.56 0.61
N VAL A 414 -28.04 19.37 0.24
CA VAL A 414 -28.02 20.18 -0.99
C VAL A 414 -26.79 21.07 -1.06
N SER A 415 -26.40 21.68 0.07
CA SER A 415 -25.22 22.55 0.14
C SER A 415 -23.93 21.79 -0.17
N LYS A 416 -23.76 20.57 0.36
CA LYS A 416 -22.56 19.76 0.12
C LYS A 416 -22.48 19.27 -1.33
N PHE A 417 -23.62 18.88 -1.92
CA PHE A 417 -23.68 18.48 -3.32
C PHE A 417 -23.29 19.64 -4.24
N ILE A 418 -23.88 20.82 -4.04
CA ILE A 418 -23.59 22.02 -4.84
C ILE A 418 -22.13 22.45 -4.68
N SER A 419 -21.63 22.53 -3.44
CA SER A 419 -20.25 22.99 -3.19
C SER A 419 -19.21 22.11 -3.88
N LEU A 420 -19.41 20.79 -3.93
CA LEU A 420 -18.52 19.90 -4.69
C LEU A 420 -18.65 20.07 -6.20
N GLY A 421 -19.87 20.24 -6.71
CA GLY A 421 -20.09 20.45 -8.14
C GLY A 421 -19.49 21.75 -8.68
N GLU A 422 -19.51 22.81 -7.86
CA GLU A 422 -18.89 24.10 -8.17
C GLU A 422 -17.35 24.04 -8.17
N LEU A 423 -16.74 23.08 -7.48
CA LEU A 423 -15.28 22.90 -7.49
C LEU A 423 -14.75 22.24 -8.77
N VAL A 424 -15.62 21.63 -9.58
CA VAL A 424 -15.21 20.98 -10.84
C VAL A 424 -15.03 22.06 -11.93
N PRO A 425 -13.81 22.30 -12.44
CA PRO A 425 -13.56 23.38 -13.39
C PRO A 425 -14.31 23.18 -14.72
N GLU A 426 -14.86 24.25 -15.29
CA GLU A 426 -15.58 24.18 -16.57
C GLU A 426 -14.71 23.68 -17.73
N GLN A 427 -13.40 23.95 -17.69
CA GLN A 427 -12.44 23.54 -18.71
C GLN A 427 -12.18 22.02 -18.67
N SER A 428 -12.49 21.35 -17.55
CA SER A 428 -12.38 19.89 -17.41
C SER A 428 -13.56 19.14 -18.04
N ARG A 429 -14.67 19.85 -18.33
CA ARG A 429 -15.94 19.27 -18.78
C ARG A 429 -16.15 19.53 -20.26
N VAL A 430 -15.71 18.57 -21.08
CA VAL A 430 -15.97 18.57 -22.55
C VAL A 430 -17.46 18.41 -22.83
N THR A 431 -18.15 17.62 -22.01
CA THR A 431 -19.61 17.50 -21.97
C THR A 431 -20.08 17.58 -20.52
N GLU A 432 -21.34 17.96 -20.31
CA GLU A 432 -21.97 18.03 -18.96
C GLU A 432 -22.80 16.78 -18.63
N ASP A 433 -22.65 15.71 -19.42
CA ASP A 433 -23.44 14.47 -19.26
C ASP A 433 -23.18 13.79 -17.91
N GLY A 434 -21.93 13.84 -17.43
CA GLY A 434 -21.54 13.29 -16.13
C GLY A 434 -22.18 14.04 -14.97
N MET A 435 -22.13 15.38 -15.02
CA MET A 435 -22.81 16.25 -14.05
C MET A 435 -24.33 16.07 -14.08
N TYR A 436 -24.95 16.04 -15.27
CA TYR A 436 -26.38 15.77 -15.42
C TYR A 436 -26.77 14.42 -14.80
N ARG A 437 -25.99 13.36 -15.04
CA ARG A 437 -26.21 12.04 -14.42
C ARG A 437 -26.17 12.12 -12.90
N ALA A 438 -25.20 12.83 -12.32
CA ALA A 438 -25.10 13.00 -10.88
C ALA A 438 -26.33 13.75 -10.30
N ILE A 439 -26.73 14.84 -10.95
CA ILE A 439 -27.94 15.60 -10.59
C ILE A 439 -29.19 14.72 -10.68
N ASP A 440 -29.33 13.93 -11.74
CA ASP A 440 -30.47 13.06 -11.93
C ASP A 440 -30.59 12.02 -10.80
N ILE A 441 -29.47 11.39 -10.44
CA ILE A 441 -29.39 10.44 -9.32
C ILE A 441 -29.74 11.15 -8.00
N TYR A 442 -29.21 12.37 -7.78
CA TYR A 442 -29.46 13.13 -6.57
C TYR A 442 -30.95 13.46 -6.41
N LEU A 443 -31.59 13.99 -7.46
CA LEU A 443 -33.03 14.28 -7.46
C LEU A 443 -33.87 13.00 -7.27
N LYS A 444 -33.39 11.85 -7.76
CA LYS A 444 -34.04 10.54 -7.51
C LYS A 444 -34.01 10.15 -6.04
N ALA A 445 -32.86 10.32 -5.40
CA ALA A 445 -32.63 9.92 -4.01
C ALA A 445 -33.31 10.88 -3.02
N HIS A 446 -33.57 12.12 -3.42
CA HIS A 446 -34.12 13.21 -2.61
C HIS A 446 -35.45 13.74 -3.16
N PRO A 447 -36.55 12.94 -3.10
CA PRO A 447 -37.84 13.36 -3.65
C PRO A 447 -38.46 14.56 -2.92
N ASN A 448 -38.08 14.79 -1.66
CA ASN A 448 -38.66 15.81 -0.78
C ASN A 448 -38.06 17.22 -0.94
N LEU A 449 -37.18 17.42 -1.93
CA LEU A 449 -36.61 18.76 -2.19
C LEU A 449 -37.70 19.76 -2.58
N SER A 450 -37.54 21.01 -2.16
CA SER A 450 -38.34 22.12 -2.65
C SER A 450 -37.98 22.49 -4.09
N ASP A 451 -38.88 23.16 -4.82
CA ASP A 451 -38.60 23.60 -6.19
C ASP A 451 -37.40 24.55 -6.29
N LEU A 452 -37.18 25.36 -5.25
CA LEU A 452 -36.01 26.21 -5.13
C LEU A 452 -34.71 25.40 -5.00
N GLU A 453 -34.71 24.35 -4.18
CA GLU A 453 -33.56 23.46 -4.04
C GLU A 453 -33.29 22.68 -5.32
N ARG A 454 -34.32 22.13 -5.97
CA ARG A 454 -34.16 21.47 -7.29
C ARG A 454 -33.53 22.42 -8.30
N LYS A 455 -33.98 23.68 -8.32
CA LYS A 455 -33.40 24.72 -9.19
C LYS A 455 -31.92 24.99 -8.87
N LYS A 456 -31.55 25.09 -7.59
CA LYS A 456 -30.16 25.29 -7.15
C LYS A 456 -29.26 24.10 -7.47
N VAL A 457 -29.74 22.88 -7.30
CA VAL A 457 -28.99 21.68 -7.69
C VAL A 457 -28.77 21.66 -9.21
N CYS A 458 -29.79 22.00 -9.99
CA CYS A 458 -29.70 22.02 -11.45
C CYS A 458 -28.82 23.15 -12.00
N SER A 459 -28.56 24.23 -11.25
CA SER A 459 -27.73 25.34 -11.74
C SER A 459 -26.23 25.01 -11.81
N VAL A 460 -25.81 23.86 -11.29
CA VAL A 460 -24.42 23.40 -11.32
C VAL A 460 -24.01 22.87 -12.71
N MET A 461 -24.97 22.47 -13.55
CA MET A 461 -24.69 22.01 -14.92
C MET A 461 -24.93 23.11 -15.95
N ASP A 462 -24.09 23.14 -16.98
CA ASP A 462 -24.32 23.94 -18.18
C ASP A 462 -25.13 23.14 -19.22
N CYS A 463 -26.42 23.47 -19.37
CA CYS A 463 -27.32 22.79 -20.29
C CYS A 463 -26.90 22.91 -21.76
N GLN A 464 -26.07 23.91 -22.13
CA GLN A 464 -25.59 24.08 -23.50
C GLN A 464 -24.59 22.97 -23.91
N LYS A 465 -23.84 22.44 -22.94
CA LYS A 465 -22.79 21.43 -23.14
C LYS A 465 -23.28 19.98 -23.01
N LEU A 466 -24.59 19.77 -22.90
CA LEU A 466 -25.18 18.43 -22.89
C LEU A 466 -25.11 17.77 -24.28
N SER A 467 -24.88 16.47 -24.32
CA SER A 467 -25.00 15.70 -25.56
C SER A 467 -26.46 15.59 -26.01
N ARG A 468 -26.69 15.23 -27.28
CA ARG A 468 -28.07 15.05 -27.80
C ARG A 468 -28.83 13.97 -27.03
N GLU A 469 -28.13 12.91 -26.62
CA GLU A 469 -28.72 11.82 -25.83
C GLU A 469 -29.10 12.30 -24.42
N ALA A 470 -28.22 13.08 -23.77
CA ALA A 470 -28.50 13.68 -22.48
C ALA A 470 -29.65 14.70 -22.55
N CYS A 471 -29.70 15.55 -23.58
CA CYS A 471 -30.81 16.47 -23.82
C CYS A 471 -32.14 15.72 -23.98
N ALA A 472 -32.17 14.66 -24.79
CA ALA A 472 -33.37 13.86 -24.98
C ALA A 472 -33.86 13.22 -23.68
N HIS A 473 -32.94 12.71 -22.85
CA HIS A 473 -33.28 12.19 -21.53
C HIS A 473 -33.81 13.30 -20.60
N ALA A 474 -33.14 14.46 -20.57
CA ALA A 474 -33.54 15.61 -19.75
C ALA A 474 -34.89 16.20 -20.16
N ALA A 475 -35.23 16.23 -21.45
CA ALA A 475 -36.52 16.70 -21.95
C ALA A 475 -37.71 15.90 -21.42
N HIS A 476 -37.50 14.62 -21.09
CA HIS A 476 -38.53 13.71 -20.58
C HIS A 476 -38.40 13.43 -19.08
N ASN A 477 -37.54 14.17 -18.38
CA ASN A 477 -37.26 13.92 -16.97
C ASN A 477 -38.15 14.77 -16.07
N ASP A 478 -39.23 14.18 -15.56
CA ASP A 478 -40.22 14.83 -14.69
C ASP A 478 -39.65 15.32 -13.34
N ARG A 479 -38.41 14.91 -12.98
CA ARG A 479 -37.74 15.37 -11.76
C ARG A 479 -37.09 16.74 -11.91
N LEU A 480 -36.82 17.19 -13.14
CA LEU A 480 -36.19 18.48 -13.40
C LEU A 480 -37.20 19.62 -13.27
N PRO A 481 -36.77 20.80 -12.76
CA PRO A 481 -37.61 22.00 -12.84
C PRO A 481 -37.97 22.33 -14.29
N VAL A 482 -39.22 22.74 -14.53
CA VAL A 482 -39.71 23.12 -15.87
C VAL A 482 -38.80 24.15 -16.55
N GLN A 483 -38.24 25.09 -15.78
CA GLN A 483 -37.29 26.09 -16.29
C GLN A 483 -36.02 25.46 -16.89
N THR A 484 -35.49 24.42 -16.26
CA THR A 484 -34.32 23.67 -16.75
C THR A 484 -34.67 22.89 -18.00
N VAL A 485 -35.84 22.24 -18.04
CA VAL A 485 -36.31 21.51 -19.24
C VAL A 485 -36.46 22.45 -20.44
N VAL A 486 -37.02 23.65 -20.24
CA VAL A 486 -37.13 24.67 -21.29
C VAL A 486 -35.76 25.12 -21.79
N GLN A 487 -34.78 25.30 -20.89
CA GLN A 487 -33.40 25.64 -21.28
C GLN A 487 -32.75 24.52 -22.13
N VAL A 488 -32.91 23.26 -21.74
CA VAL A 488 -32.41 22.12 -22.52
C VAL A 488 -33.01 22.09 -23.93
N LEU A 489 -34.35 22.22 -24.04
CA LEU A 489 -35.05 22.24 -25.33
C LEU A 489 -34.65 23.44 -26.20
N TYR A 490 -34.42 24.60 -25.59
CA TYR A 490 -33.95 25.80 -26.28
C TYR A 490 -32.58 25.56 -26.93
N TYR A 491 -31.60 25.04 -26.18
CA TYR A 491 -30.27 24.75 -26.73
C TYR A 491 -30.28 23.63 -27.76
N GLU A 492 -31.14 22.62 -27.60
CA GLU A 492 -31.34 21.59 -28.62
C GLU A 492 -31.89 22.20 -29.93
N GLN A 493 -32.90 23.07 -29.84
CA GLN A 493 -33.44 23.78 -31.00
C GLN A 493 -32.40 24.68 -31.67
N GLN A 494 -31.59 25.39 -30.89
CA GLN A 494 -30.51 26.23 -31.41
C GLN A 494 -29.49 25.40 -32.21
N ARG A 495 -29.02 24.27 -31.66
CA ARG A 495 -28.09 23.37 -32.35
C ARG A 495 -28.67 22.77 -33.63
N LEU A 496 -29.98 22.49 -33.66
CA LEU A 496 -30.67 22.03 -34.87
C LEU A 496 -30.71 23.14 -35.94
N ARG A 497 -31.00 24.38 -35.55
CA ARG A 497 -30.98 25.53 -36.48
C ARG A 497 -29.60 25.80 -37.04
N GLU A 498 -28.56 25.72 -36.22
CA GLU A 498 -27.16 25.87 -36.66
C GLU A 498 -26.73 24.75 -37.61
N ALA A 499 -27.16 23.50 -37.36
CA ALA A 499 -26.90 22.37 -38.25
C ALA A 499 -27.64 22.49 -39.60
N VAL A 500 -28.83 23.10 -39.62
CA VAL A 500 -29.61 23.36 -40.84
C VAL A 500 -29.04 24.54 -41.63
N ASN A 501 -28.71 25.65 -40.96
CA ASN A 501 -28.15 26.85 -41.60
C ASN A 501 -26.69 26.70 -42.02
N GLY A 502 -25.89 25.82 -41.37
CA GLY A 502 -24.53 25.49 -41.78
C GLY A 502 -24.46 24.69 -43.09
N SER A 503 -25.60 24.20 -43.60
CA SER A 503 -25.72 23.50 -44.88
C SER A 503 -26.24 24.40 -46.01
N GLU A 504 -26.61 25.65 -45.73
CA GLU A 504 -27.10 26.62 -46.72
C GLU A 504 -26.32 27.94 -46.57
N SER A 505 -25.19 28.06 -47.27
CA SER A 505 -24.60 29.36 -47.57
C SER A 505 -25.27 29.91 -48.85
N PRO A 506 -26.01 31.03 -48.81
CA PRO A 506 -26.35 31.77 -50.01
C PRO A 506 -25.12 32.56 -50.45
N ALA A 507 -24.76 32.44 -51.73
CA ALA A 507 -23.71 33.25 -52.35
C ALA A 507 -23.94 34.76 -52.11
N PRO A 508 -22.90 35.56 -51.82
CA PRO A 508 -23.06 37.00 -51.67
C PRO A 508 -23.19 37.68 -53.04
N PRO A 509 -23.99 38.75 -53.19
CA PRO A 509 -24.00 39.59 -54.39
C PRO A 509 -22.79 40.55 -54.42
N PRO A 510 -22.41 41.09 -55.59
CA PRO A 510 -21.16 41.82 -55.77
C PRO A 510 -21.24 43.28 -55.30
N HIS A 511 -20.18 43.69 -54.61
CA HIS A 511 -19.55 45.02 -54.54
C HIS A 511 -20.40 46.30 -54.31
N THR A 512 -20.08 47.02 -53.23
CA THR A 512 -19.44 48.34 -53.33
C THR A 512 -18.68 48.65 -52.04
N ALA A 513 -17.46 49.17 -52.23
CA ALA A 513 -16.41 49.32 -51.23
C ALA A 513 -16.50 50.62 -50.43
N ASN A 514 -15.94 50.59 -49.21
CA ASN A 514 -15.02 51.58 -48.61
C ASN A 514 -14.54 51.01 -47.24
N LEU A 515 -13.34 50.41 -47.15
CA LEU A 515 -12.07 50.98 -46.65
C LEU A 515 -12.22 51.55 -45.22
N TYR A 516 -11.52 51.06 -44.18
CA TYR A 516 -10.06 51.07 -43.99
C TYR A 516 -9.52 49.95 -43.05
N THR A 517 -8.42 49.28 -43.50
CA THR A 517 -7.17 48.82 -42.78
C THR A 517 -7.26 47.98 -41.48
N THR A 518 -6.52 46.89 -41.22
CA THR A 518 -5.13 46.49 -41.61
C THR A 518 -4.85 44.99 -41.28
N THR A 519 -4.16 44.31 -42.22
CA THR A 519 -3.23 43.13 -42.19
C THR A 519 -2.99 42.34 -40.87
N THR A 520 -2.86 41.00 -40.82
CA THR A 520 -1.88 40.16 -41.55
C THR A 520 -2.20 38.63 -41.45
N ASP A 521 -2.00 37.92 -42.57
CA ASP A 521 -1.76 36.49 -42.84
C ASP A 521 -2.66 35.36 -42.29
N SER A 522 -3.50 34.86 -43.19
CA SER A 522 -4.09 33.51 -43.17
C SER A 522 -3.75 32.80 -44.49
N HIS A 523 -3.07 31.66 -44.41
CA HIS A 523 -2.94 30.73 -45.54
C HIS A 523 -4.26 29.95 -45.73
N PRO A 524 -4.78 29.78 -46.95
CA PRO A 524 -5.99 29.02 -47.18
C PRO A 524 -5.68 27.52 -47.26
N VAL A 525 -6.17 26.74 -46.29
CA VAL A 525 -6.21 25.25 -46.28
C VAL A 525 -7.59 24.66 -46.69
N PRO A 526 -8.30 25.09 -47.77
CA PRO A 526 -9.47 24.33 -48.25
C PRO A 526 -9.11 23.08 -49.06
N ASP A 527 -8.01 23.13 -49.83
CA ASP A 527 -7.73 22.12 -50.85
C ASP A 527 -7.23 20.80 -50.25
N GLU A 528 -6.46 20.86 -49.16
CA GLU A 528 -5.89 19.67 -48.51
C GLU A 528 -6.97 18.86 -47.76
N LEU A 529 -7.94 19.54 -47.15
CA LEU A 529 -9.06 18.90 -46.45
C LEU A 529 -10.03 18.23 -47.44
N SER A 530 -10.19 18.82 -48.63
CA SER A 530 -10.99 18.22 -49.70
C SER A 530 -10.28 17.01 -50.34
N ALA A 531 -8.96 17.08 -50.51
CA ALA A 531 -8.13 15.97 -50.97
C ALA A 531 -8.15 14.79 -49.97
N LEU A 532 -7.98 15.05 -48.68
CA LEU A 532 -8.02 14.04 -47.62
C LEU A 532 -9.40 13.39 -47.45
N ARG A 533 -10.49 14.14 -47.71
CA ARG A 533 -11.85 13.59 -47.74
C ARG A 533 -12.06 12.66 -48.93
N ARG A 534 -11.47 12.99 -50.09
CA ARG A 534 -11.53 12.15 -51.29
C ARG A 534 -10.73 10.86 -51.08
N GLU A 535 -9.53 10.96 -50.54
CA GLU A 535 -8.68 9.81 -50.20
C GLU A 535 -9.36 8.88 -49.17
N ASN A 536 -10.02 9.44 -48.15
CA ASN A 536 -10.82 8.65 -47.21
C ASN A 536 -12.02 7.93 -47.86
N GLN A 537 -12.63 8.52 -48.89
CA GLN A 537 -13.71 7.86 -49.64
C GLN A 537 -13.16 6.73 -50.52
N ASP A 538 -12.02 6.94 -51.17
CA ASP A 538 -11.37 5.93 -52.00
C ASP A 538 -10.90 4.73 -51.16
N LEU A 539 -10.31 4.99 -49.98
CA LEU A 539 -9.91 3.94 -49.02
C LEU A 539 -11.11 3.15 -48.49
N LYS A 540 -12.26 3.80 -48.26
CA LYS A 540 -13.50 3.08 -47.89
C LYS A 540 -13.98 2.16 -49.02
N PHE A 541 -13.84 2.58 -50.26
CA PHE A 541 -14.22 1.79 -51.43
C PHE A 541 -13.29 0.59 -51.62
N GLU A 542 -11.98 0.78 -51.44
CA GLU A 542 -10.96 -0.28 -51.39
C GLU A 542 -11.26 -1.31 -50.28
N LEU A 543 -11.62 -0.85 -49.08
CA LEU A 543 -11.98 -1.72 -47.95
C LEU A 543 -13.23 -2.57 -48.24
N LEU A 544 -14.24 -1.98 -48.89
CA LEU A 544 -15.44 -2.69 -49.35
C LEU A 544 -15.10 -3.75 -50.39
N LYS A 545 -14.20 -3.44 -51.33
CA LYS A 545 -13.72 -4.36 -52.36
C LYS A 545 -12.85 -5.49 -51.78
N MET A 546 -12.04 -5.20 -50.76
CA MET A 546 -11.31 -6.22 -50.02
C MET A 546 -12.27 -7.13 -49.23
N LYS A 547 -13.32 -6.57 -48.63
CA LYS A 547 -14.33 -7.32 -47.87
C LYS A 547 -15.17 -8.25 -48.77
N THR A 548 -15.49 -7.83 -50.00
CA THR A 548 -16.16 -8.70 -50.96
C THR A 548 -15.24 -9.81 -51.47
N LYS A 549 -13.98 -9.50 -51.77
CA LYS A 549 -12.97 -10.52 -52.13
C LYS A 549 -12.71 -11.52 -51.00
N LEU A 550 -12.71 -11.07 -49.74
CA LEU A 550 -12.63 -11.95 -48.57
C LEU A 550 -13.83 -12.90 -48.47
N LYS A 551 -15.04 -12.40 -48.74
CA LYS A 551 -16.26 -13.23 -48.82
C LYS A 551 -16.27 -14.21 -49.99
N GLU A 552 -15.63 -13.87 -51.11
CA GLU A 552 -15.49 -14.78 -52.26
C GLU A 552 -14.47 -15.90 -51.99
N ILE A 553 -13.41 -15.61 -51.21
CA ILE A 553 -12.45 -16.62 -50.77
C ILE A 553 -13.05 -17.55 -49.69
N GLU A 554 -14.04 -17.08 -48.94
CA GLU A 554 -14.72 -17.84 -47.88
C GLU A 554 -15.81 -18.82 -48.38
N ASN A 555 -16.13 -18.85 -49.69
CA ASN A 555 -17.17 -19.70 -50.27
C ASN A 555 -16.61 -20.66 -51.34
N PRO A 556 -16.21 -21.91 -51.00
CA PRO A 556 -16.04 -22.95 -51.99
C PRO A 556 -17.39 -23.61 -52.31
N ALA A 557 -17.79 -23.49 -53.57
CA ALA A 557 -18.78 -24.26 -54.34
C ALA A 557 -19.68 -25.28 -53.62
N GLY A 558 -20.99 -25.17 -53.88
CA GLY A 558 -21.94 -26.25 -53.69
C GLY A 558 -23.28 -25.95 -54.36
N ASP A 559 -23.35 -26.11 -55.68
CA ASP A 559 -24.59 -26.01 -56.44
C ASP A 559 -25.02 -27.41 -56.93
N LYS A 560 -26.33 -27.69 -56.76
CA LYS A 560 -27.19 -28.63 -57.52
C LYS A 560 -27.38 -30.10 -57.06
N SER A 561 -28.57 -30.30 -56.46
CA SER A 561 -29.71 -31.12 -56.94
C SER A 561 -29.74 -32.67 -56.91
N ALA A 562 -30.85 -33.16 -56.33
CA ALA A 562 -31.76 -34.21 -56.83
C ALA A 562 -31.64 -35.70 -56.38
N ILE A 563 -32.71 -36.13 -55.68
CA ILE A 563 -33.46 -37.41 -55.76
C ILE A 563 -32.86 -38.69 -55.11
N GLY A 564 -33.66 -39.30 -54.21
CA GLY A 564 -33.84 -40.76 -54.13
C GLY A 564 -33.37 -41.48 -52.86
N SER A 565 -34.31 -41.88 -52.00
CA SER A 565 -34.19 -42.80 -50.84
C SER A 565 -33.92 -44.27 -51.25
N PRO A 566 -33.90 -45.27 -50.33
CA PRO A 566 -33.02 -45.49 -49.16
C PRO A 566 -32.41 -46.94 -49.17
N SER A 567 -31.59 -47.30 -48.17
CA SER A 567 -31.61 -48.60 -47.44
C SER A 567 -30.25 -49.24 -47.11
N ARG A 568 -30.19 -49.79 -45.88
CA ARG A 568 -29.37 -50.89 -45.33
C ARG A 568 -27.90 -50.67 -44.89
N SER A 569 -27.73 -50.81 -43.57
CA SER A 569 -26.57 -51.27 -42.78
C SER A 569 -25.98 -52.64 -43.23
N PRO A 570 -24.85 -53.18 -42.70
CA PRO A 570 -24.02 -52.74 -41.55
C PRO A 570 -22.47 -52.75 -41.77
N LEU A 571 -21.74 -52.25 -40.76
CA LEU A 571 -20.30 -52.37 -40.38
C LEU A 571 -19.62 -53.72 -40.75
N PRO A 572 -18.26 -53.86 -40.82
CA PRO A 572 -17.31 -53.33 -39.80
C PRO A 572 -15.83 -52.99 -40.18
N SER A 573 -15.19 -52.28 -39.23
CA SER A 573 -13.79 -52.41 -38.75
C SER A 573 -12.60 -51.78 -39.51
N TYR A 574 -11.72 -51.15 -38.71
CA TYR A 574 -10.33 -50.67 -38.91
C TYR A 574 -10.13 -49.66 -40.06
N ASP A 575 -9.47 -48.51 -39.94
CA ASP A 575 -8.29 -48.11 -39.18
C ASP A 575 -8.25 -46.58 -39.02
N LYS A 576 -7.38 -46.13 -38.12
CA LYS A 576 -7.06 -44.75 -37.68
C LYS A 576 -7.33 -43.60 -38.70
N PRO A 577 -7.90 -42.46 -38.26
CA PRO A 577 -7.94 -41.24 -39.07
C PRO A 577 -6.63 -40.42 -39.01
N PRO A 578 -6.25 -39.73 -40.10
CA PRO A 578 -5.15 -38.79 -40.13
C PRO A 578 -5.50 -37.45 -39.48
N LEU A 579 -4.45 -36.78 -38.98
CA LEU A 579 -4.44 -35.47 -38.33
C LEU A 579 -5.34 -34.42 -39.01
N PRO A 580 -6.19 -33.69 -38.27
CA PRO A 580 -6.97 -32.60 -38.82
C PRO A 580 -6.10 -31.34 -39.00
N ARG A 581 -6.24 -30.76 -40.19
CA ARG A 581 -5.72 -29.45 -40.59
C ARG A 581 -6.17 -28.38 -39.59
N LYS A 582 -5.22 -27.51 -39.23
CA LYS A 582 -5.38 -26.37 -38.31
C LYS A 582 -6.47 -25.43 -38.81
N SER A 583 -7.55 -25.32 -38.05
CA SER A 583 -8.55 -24.25 -38.17
C SER A 583 -7.99 -22.97 -37.55
N PHE A 584 -8.05 -21.87 -38.29
CA PHE A 584 -7.53 -20.55 -37.95
C PHE A 584 -8.52 -19.69 -37.12
N ILE A 585 -9.43 -20.33 -36.37
CA ILE A 585 -10.34 -19.64 -35.45
C ILE A 585 -10.25 -20.33 -34.09
N GLY A 586 -9.36 -19.81 -33.24
CA GLY A 586 -9.09 -20.36 -31.93
C GLY A 586 -7.99 -19.61 -31.20
N SER A 587 -8.07 -18.27 -31.13
CA SER A 587 -7.17 -17.48 -30.29
C SER A 587 -7.76 -16.13 -29.87
N VAL A 588 -8.93 -16.13 -29.24
CA VAL A 588 -9.31 -15.08 -28.26
C VAL A 588 -10.29 -15.67 -27.23
N SER A 589 -9.91 -16.73 -26.52
CA SER A 589 -10.61 -17.11 -25.29
C SER A 589 -9.70 -17.98 -24.43
N LYS A 590 -8.76 -17.31 -23.76
CA LYS A 590 -7.97 -17.76 -22.60
C LYS A 590 -7.06 -16.61 -22.15
N LYS A 591 -7.67 -15.51 -21.72
CA LYS A 591 -7.01 -14.44 -20.94
C LYS A 591 -8.03 -13.58 -20.17
N LEU A 592 -9.01 -14.23 -19.56
CA LEU A 592 -9.93 -13.64 -18.57
C LEU A 592 -10.26 -14.75 -17.57
N GLY A 593 -9.36 -14.94 -16.60
CA GLY A 593 -9.47 -16.05 -15.66
C GLY A 593 -8.20 -16.29 -14.87
N ARG A 594 -7.68 -15.24 -14.23
CA ARG A 594 -6.78 -15.29 -13.07
C ARG A 594 -6.40 -13.87 -12.69
N LEU A 595 -7.11 -13.30 -11.73
CA LEU A 595 -6.66 -12.25 -10.82
C LEU A 595 -7.80 -12.03 -9.80
N TYR A 596 -7.86 -12.89 -8.78
CA TYR A 596 -8.53 -12.61 -7.50
C TYR A 596 -7.95 -13.58 -6.45
N PRO A 597 -7.32 -13.07 -5.39
CA PRO A 597 -7.28 -13.77 -4.11
C PRO A 597 -7.73 -12.81 -3.00
N PHE A 598 -9.04 -12.67 -2.78
CA PHE A 598 -9.57 -12.21 -1.50
C PHE A 598 -10.88 -12.93 -1.22
N VAL A 599 -10.78 -13.98 -0.40
CA VAL A 599 -11.92 -14.68 0.19
C VAL A 599 -12.43 -13.83 1.36
N ARG A 600 -13.71 -13.44 1.28
CA ARG A 600 -14.51 -12.99 2.42
C ARG A 600 -15.00 -14.22 3.18
N ASP A 601 -14.73 -14.25 4.47
CA ASP A 601 -15.39 -15.16 5.40
C ASP A 601 -16.75 -14.60 5.86
N GLY A 602 -17.75 -15.49 5.95
CA GLY A 602 -18.88 -15.34 6.85
C GLY A 602 -20.28 -15.24 6.24
N ALA A 603 -20.93 -16.38 5.97
CA ALA A 603 -22.30 -16.70 6.42
C ALA A 603 -22.73 -18.14 6.00
N ALA A 604 -23.11 -18.97 6.97
CA ALA A 604 -23.58 -20.36 6.87
C ALA A 604 -25.11 -20.48 6.67
N PRO A 605 -25.75 -21.67 6.75
CA PRO A 605 -25.57 -22.95 6.06
C PRO A 605 -26.84 -23.36 5.25
N PRO A 606 -26.89 -24.53 4.57
CA PRO A 606 -27.85 -25.54 5.04
C PRO A 606 -27.46 -27.03 4.85
N LYS A 607 -27.78 -27.80 5.90
CA LYS A 607 -28.40 -29.15 5.93
C LYS A 607 -27.98 -30.22 4.90
N GLY A 608 -27.07 -31.08 5.34
CA GLY A 608 -27.17 -32.54 5.44
C GLY A 608 -27.95 -33.37 4.41
N ARG A 609 -27.25 -34.31 3.77
CA ARG A 609 -27.73 -35.68 3.59
C ARG A 609 -26.58 -36.67 3.53
N THR A 610 -26.66 -37.62 4.46
CA THR A 610 -25.78 -38.77 4.72
C THR A 610 -25.80 -39.79 3.58
N LYS A 611 -24.65 -40.43 3.32
CA LYS A 611 -24.52 -41.85 2.95
C LYS A 611 -23.05 -42.32 3.13
N PRO A 612 -22.80 -43.50 3.73
CA PRO A 612 -21.46 -43.97 4.07
C PRO A 612 -20.88 -44.88 2.97
N PRO A 613 -19.55 -45.03 2.85
CA PRO A 613 -18.97 -46.14 2.11
C PRO A 613 -18.61 -47.31 3.03
N LYS A 614 -18.90 -48.50 2.51
CA LYS A 614 -18.69 -49.81 3.09
C LYS A 614 -17.21 -50.17 3.22
N ASP A 615 -16.94 -50.74 4.38
CA ASP A 615 -15.91 -51.70 4.76
C ASP A 615 -15.54 -52.73 3.66
N ARG A 616 -14.23 -52.95 3.44
CA ARG A 616 -13.50 -54.23 3.66
C ARG A 616 -12.16 -54.36 2.90
N ARG A 617 -11.10 -54.53 3.72
CA ARG A 617 -10.10 -55.63 3.71
C ARG A 617 -9.09 -55.75 2.53
N HIS A 618 -7.77 -55.65 2.78
CA HIS A 618 -6.87 -56.69 3.31
C HIS A 618 -5.37 -56.30 3.12
N SER A 619 -4.63 -56.60 4.18
CA SER A 619 -3.19 -56.73 4.50
C SER A 619 -2.12 -57.07 3.44
N VAL A 620 -0.87 -57.01 3.95
CA VAL A 620 0.41 -57.68 3.59
C VAL A 620 1.38 -56.72 2.86
N SER A 621 2.59 -56.37 3.33
CA SER A 621 3.49 -56.79 4.41
C SER A 621 4.27 -55.58 4.95
#